data_AF-A0A975WBS6-F1
#
_entry.id   AF-A0A975WBS6-F1
#
_cell.length_a   1.000
_cell.length_b   1.000
_cell.length_c   1.000
_cell.angle_alpha   90.00
_cell.angle_beta   90.00
_cell.angle_gamma   90.00
#
_symmetry.space_group_name_H-M   'P 1'
#
loop_
_entity.id
_entity.type
_entity.pdbx_description
1 polymer ?
#
loop_
_entity_poly.entity_id
_entity_poly.type
_entity_poly.pdbx_seq_one_letter_code
_entity_poly.pdbx_strand_id
1 'polypeptide(L)'
;MPRIHVVDVPEFRPVVDSAKARASDGYRVIGPRKGYFTIEKAGEMSFNRKDMKLPPAIWYGIFTGGLNGEISSFGREVVTIIGTNQPL
;
A
#
# COMPACT_ATOMS: atom_id res chain seq x y z
N MET A 1 -11.58 0.86 -7.35
CA MET A 1 -10.17 1.32 -7.33
C MET A 1 -9.58 0.96 -5.98
N PRO A 2 -8.48 0.18 -5.91
CA PRO A 2 -7.90 -0.20 -4.63
C PRO A 2 -7.32 1.01 -3.90
N ARG A 3 -7.48 1.02 -2.57
CA ARG A 3 -6.84 1.96 -1.65
C ARG A 3 -6.27 1.23 -0.44
N ILE A 4 -5.06 1.60 -0.04
CA ILE A 4 -4.47 1.15 1.23
C ILE A 4 -4.28 2.34 2.16
N HIS A 5 -4.45 2.10 3.44
CA HIS A 5 -4.24 3.09 4.49
C HIS A 5 -3.00 2.69 5.27
N VAL A 6 -2.03 3.58 5.31
CA VAL A 6 -0.70 3.35 5.88
C VAL A 6 -0.55 4.26 7.09
N VAL A 7 -0.20 3.67 8.25
CA VAL A 7 0.03 4.41 9.49
C VAL A 7 1.19 5.38 9.30
N ASP A 8 1.04 6.63 9.73
CA ASP A 8 2.08 7.67 9.69
C ASP A 8 3.11 7.47 10.81
N VAL A 9 3.92 6.42 10.67
CA VAL A 9 5.08 6.13 11.52
C VAL A 9 6.31 5.80 10.66
N PRO A 10 7.54 6.04 11.17
CA PRO A 10 8.77 5.88 10.40
C PRO A 10 8.92 4.51 9.72
N GLU A 11 8.47 3.45 10.37
CA GLU A 11 8.58 2.06 9.92
C GLU A 11 7.85 1.82 8.59
N PHE A 12 6.72 2.49 8.37
CA PHE A 12 5.94 2.35 7.13
C PHE A 12 6.23 3.43 6.09
N ARG A 13 7.12 4.38 6.40
CA ARG A 13 7.47 5.44 5.46
C ARG A 13 7.98 4.95 4.10
N PRO A 14 8.76 3.86 4.00
CA PRO A 14 9.19 3.33 2.70
C PRO A 14 8.03 2.94 1.77
N VAL A 15 6.87 2.54 2.30
CA VAL A 15 5.67 2.23 1.49
C VAL A 15 5.13 3.50 0.83
N VAL A 16 5.04 4.58 1.61
CA VAL A 16 4.55 5.89 1.15
C VAL A 16 5.50 6.49 0.13
N ASP A 17 6.80 6.44 0.40
CA ASP A 17 7.82 7.01 -0.48
C ASP A 17 7.93 6.22 -1.79
N SER A 18 7.81 4.89 -1.75
CA SER A 18 7.73 4.05 -2.95
C SER A 18 6.54 4.40 -3.82
N ALA A 19 5.35 4.59 -3.23
CA ALA A 19 4.17 5.00 -3.98
C ALA A 19 4.31 6.41 -4.59
N LYS A 20 4.91 7.36 -3.86
CA LYS A 20 5.21 8.70 -4.40
C LYS A 20 6.16 8.66 -5.60
N ALA A 21 7.20 7.82 -5.51
CA ALA A 21 8.16 7.64 -6.61
C ALA A 21 7.50 7.04 -7.87
N ARG A 22 6.37 6.36 -7.72
CA ARG A 22 5.61 5.71 -8.80
C ARG A 22 4.38 6.51 -9.22
N ALA A 23 4.38 7.83 -9.02
CA ALA A 23 3.29 8.70 -9.45
C ALA A 23 3.02 8.63 -10.97
N SER A 24 4.07 8.45 -11.78
CA SER A 24 3.97 8.22 -13.23
C SER A 24 3.19 6.96 -13.59
N ASP A 25 3.18 5.96 -12.70
CA ASP A 25 2.47 4.68 -12.88
C ASP A 25 1.02 4.76 -12.38
N GLY A 26 0.53 5.96 -12.06
CA GLY A 26 -0.85 6.19 -11.60
C GLY A 26 -1.06 6.02 -10.09
N TYR A 27 0.00 5.87 -9.29
CA TYR A 27 -0.11 5.90 -7.83
C TYR A 27 -0.39 7.34 -7.36
N ARG A 28 -1.34 7.49 -6.44
CA ARG A 28 -1.63 8.75 -5.77
C ARG A 28 -1.56 8.57 -4.27
N VAL A 29 -0.82 9.46 -3.61
CA VAL A 29 -0.69 9.48 -2.15
C VAL A 29 -1.42 10.70 -1.59
N ILE A 30 -2.30 10.49 -0.63
CA ILE A 30 -3.11 11.52 0.04
C ILE A 30 -2.76 11.51 1.52
N GLY A 31 -2.48 12.69 2.09
CA GLY A 31 -2.24 12.86 3.53
C GLY A 31 -0.85 13.40 3.90
N PRO A 32 -0.47 13.30 5.19
CA PRO A 32 -1.16 12.52 6.22
C PRO A 32 -2.47 13.18 6.68
N ARG A 33 -3.47 12.38 7.06
CA ARG A 33 -4.72 12.82 7.70
C ARG A 33 -5.07 11.88 8.84
N LYS A 34 -5.31 12.43 10.04
CA LYS A 34 -5.62 11.65 11.26
C LYS A 34 -4.62 10.51 11.54
N GLY A 35 -3.33 10.71 11.23
CA GLY A 35 -2.28 9.70 11.44
C GLY A 35 -2.16 8.64 10.35
N TYR A 36 -2.77 8.83 9.17
CA TYR A 36 -2.68 7.89 8.05
C TYR A 36 -2.36 8.59 6.73
N PHE A 37 -1.57 7.93 5.90
CA PHE A 37 -1.53 8.15 4.45
C PHE A 37 -2.52 7.22 3.76
N THR A 38 -3.15 7.69 2.69
CA THR A 38 -3.92 6.83 1.79
C THR A 38 -3.19 6.75 0.46
N ILE A 39 -2.93 5.54 0.00
CA ILE A 39 -2.34 5.28 -1.32
C ILE A 39 -3.43 4.65 -2.18
N GLU A 40 -3.65 5.18 -3.36
CA GLU A 40 -4.63 4.68 -4.31
C GLU A 40 -4.04 4.63 -5.72
N LYS A 41 -4.57 3.73 -6.56
CA LYS A 41 -4.14 3.59 -7.95
C LYS A 41 -5.31 3.08 -8.79
N ALA A 42 -5.52 3.65 -9.97
CA ALA A 42 -6.47 3.11 -10.94
C ALA A 42 -5.95 1.75 -11.48
N GLY A 43 -6.71 0.67 -11.25
CA GLY A 43 -6.33 -0.69 -11.62
C GLY A 43 -5.55 -1.43 -10.53
N GLU A 44 -4.78 -2.43 -10.94
CA GLU A 44 -4.00 -3.29 -10.05
C GLU A 44 -2.85 -2.52 -9.39
N MET A 45 -2.73 -2.64 -8.07
CA MET A 45 -1.65 -2.07 -7.26
C MET A 45 -0.73 -3.19 -6.79
N SER A 46 0.58 -3.02 -6.95
CA SER A 46 1.58 -3.97 -6.46
C SER A 46 2.70 -3.30 -5.70
N PHE A 47 3.24 -3.99 -4.69
CA PHE A 47 4.42 -3.57 -3.97
C PHE A 47 5.43 -4.72 -3.89
N ASN A 48 6.71 -4.37 -3.84
CA ASN A 48 7.80 -5.31 -3.64
C ASN A 48 8.56 -4.95 -2.36
N ARG A 49 8.69 -5.94 -1.46
CA ARG A 49 9.34 -5.82 -0.16
C ARG A 49 10.80 -5.38 -0.28
N LYS A 50 11.56 -5.96 -1.22
CA LYS A 50 12.99 -5.68 -1.39
C LYS A 50 13.22 -4.29 -1.96
N ASP A 51 12.39 -3.86 -2.90
CA ASP A 51 12.49 -2.53 -3.51
C ASP A 51 12.29 -1.43 -2.45
N MET A 52 11.38 -1.67 -1.51
CA MET A 52 11.14 -0.79 -0.36
C MET A 52 12.10 -1.04 0.82
N LYS A 53 12.98 -2.04 0.72
CA LYS A 53 13.90 -2.47 1.78
C LYS A 53 13.21 -2.77 3.12
N LEU A 54 11.99 -3.31 3.07
CA LEU A 54 11.21 -3.58 4.27
C LEU A 54 11.66 -4.89 4.95
N PRO A 55 11.87 -4.87 6.29
CA PRO A 55 12.02 -6.10 7.06
C PRO A 55 10.76 -6.98 6.96
N PRO A 56 10.87 -8.32 7.06
CA PRO A 56 9.72 -9.21 7.02
C PRO A 56 8.61 -8.87 8.02
N ALA A 57 8.98 -8.45 9.24
CA ALA A 57 8.02 -8.08 10.27
C ALA A 57 7.13 -6.87 9.87
N ILE A 58 7.71 -5.89 9.19
CA ILE A 58 6.98 -4.71 8.70
C ILE A 58 6.16 -5.07 7.44
N TRP A 59 6.72 -5.91 6.57
CA TRP A 59 6.07 -6.35 5.33
C TRP A 59 4.71 -6.99 5.57
N TYR A 60 4.61 -7.90 6.54
CA TYR A 60 3.33 -8.54 6.84
C TYR A 60 2.34 -7.62 7.60
N GLY A 61 2.81 -6.44 8.05
CA GLY A 61 2.00 -5.41 8.70
C GLY A 61 1.51 -4.29 7.79
N ILE A 62 1.78 -4.31 6.48
CA ILE A 62 1.52 -3.16 5.59
C ILE A 62 0.03 -2.76 5.48
N PHE A 63 -0.89 -3.66 5.82
CA PHE A 63 -2.34 -3.43 5.76
C PHE A 63 -2.97 -3.12 7.13
N THR A 64 -2.17 -2.95 8.18
CA THR A 64 -2.67 -2.65 9.53
C THR A 64 -3.46 -1.35 9.63
N GLY A 65 -3.24 -0.39 8.72
CA GLY A 65 -4.05 0.83 8.64
C GLY A 65 -5.38 0.66 7.89
N GLY A 66 -5.58 -0.46 7.18
CA GLY A 66 -6.81 -0.78 6.44
C GLY A 66 -6.61 -0.89 4.92
N LEU A 67 -7.53 -1.61 4.28
CA LEU A 67 -7.58 -1.86 2.84
C LEU A 67 -9.02 -1.67 2.34
N ASN A 68 -9.17 -0.93 1.25
CA ASN A 68 -10.38 -0.92 0.42
C ASN A 68 -10.01 -1.54 -0.93
N GLY A 69 -10.35 -2.81 -1.12
CA GLY A 69 -9.86 -3.61 -2.25
C GLY A 69 -9.78 -5.07 -1.84
N GLU A 70 -9.14 -5.87 -2.67
CA GLU A 70 -8.91 -7.28 -2.42
C GLU A 70 -7.42 -7.61 -2.63
N ILE A 71 -6.84 -8.36 -1.69
CA ILE A 71 -5.48 -8.89 -1.83
C ILE A 71 -5.56 -10.11 -2.74
N SER A 72 -5.19 -9.97 -4.01
CA SER A 72 -5.20 -11.10 -4.95
C SER A 72 -4.04 -12.07 -4.71
N SER A 73 -2.91 -11.57 -4.19
CA SER A 73 -1.80 -12.41 -3.74
C SER A 73 -0.94 -11.68 -2.70
N PHE A 74 -0.43 -12.40 -1.70
CA PHE A 74 0.48 -11.85 -0.70
C PHE A 74 1.60 -12.84 -0.39
N GLY A 75 2.70 -12.70 -1.10
CA GLY A 75 3.89 -13.52 -0.91
C GLY A 75 4.90 -12.91 0.05
N ARG A 76 6.07 -13.54 0.14
CA ARG A 76 7.21 -13.06 0.91
C ARG A 76 7.80 -11.75 0.37
N GLU A 77 7.70 -11.52 -0.93
CA GLU A 77 8.37 -10.39 -1.60
C GLU A 77 7.40 -9.49 -2.34
N VAL A 78 6.30 -10.01 -2.88
CA VAL A 78 5.36 -9.24 -3.70
C VAL A 78 3.96 -9.39 -3.13
N VAL A 79 3.22 -8.29 -3.15
CA VAL A 79 1.79 -8.25 -2.88
C VAL A 79 1.10 -7.58 -4.05
N THR A 80 -0.06 -8.11 -4.41
CA THR A 80 -0.92 -7.55 -5.45
C THR A 80 -2.31 -7.31 -4.88
N ILE A 81 -2.85 -6.13 -5.17
CA ILE A 81 -4.12 -5.63 -4.67
C ILE A 81 -4.94 -5.18 -5.88
N ILE A 82 -6.17 -5.65 -5.96
CA ILE A 82 -7.11 -5.27 -7.01
C ILE A 82 -8.28 -4.49 -6.41
N GLY A 83 -9.00 -3.76 -7.27
CA GLY A 83 -10.26 -3.16 -6.86
C GLY A 83 -11.30 -4.27 -6.61
N THR A 84 -12.12 -4.11 -5.58
CA THR A 84 -13.25 -5.00 -5.31
C THR A 84 -14.55 -4.22 -5.26
N ASN A 85 -15.65 -4.88 -5.62
CA ASN A 85 -17.02 -4.40 -5.46
C ASN A 85 -17.77 -5.21 -4.40
N GLN A 86 -17.06 -6.03 -3.61
CA GLN A 86 -17.67 -6.74 -2.50
C GLN A 86 -18.15 -5.75 -1.42
N PRO A 87 -19.30 -6.01 -0.78
CA PRO A 87 -19.75 -5.21 0.35
C PRO A 87 -18.74 -5.26 1.50
N LEU A 88 -18.59 -4.13 2.21
CA LEU A 88 -17.76 -4.01 3.42
C LEU A 88 -18.41 -4.70 4.62
#